data_AF-A0A7X0SE33-F1
#
_entry.id   AF-A0A7X0SE33-F1
#
_cell.length_a   1.000
_cell.length_b   1.000
_cell.length_c   1.000
_cell.angle_alpha   90.00
_cell.angle_beta   90.00
_cell.angle_gamma   90.00
#
_symmetry.space_group_name_H-M   'P 1'
#
loop_
_entity.id
_entity.type
_entity.pdbx_description
1 polymer ?
#
loop_
_entity_poly.entity_id
_entity_poly.type
_entity_poly.pdbx_seq_one_letter_code
_entity_poly.pdbx_strand_id
1 'polypeptide(L)'
;MSTLFRNHSYLSQVLKHKKLPIYKTYEFDFFRCVNVADWVYGKTINELHAENLRMNNNEGRYSKLFPNEKISYWADSKSTALSEIKKHNGNKDYLTFWAYDDASSTFPILDNDESLVIIDGIDLNFHKILLKIESAEELTIEETELVELIKKERPDCLAYKSVANKDGLNFLFFEKGFKKLSLREVSLYFGERKSKNTNTIHCAITSDYSPIIKNYGKYFEPIVKERMNSKYEYTEEYKTNLMNYENFLSKLRKND
;
A
#
# COMPACT_ATOMS: atom_id res chain seq x y z
N MET A 1 12.90 18.12 11.81
CA MET A 1 12.00 16.98 11.59
C MET A 1 10.93 17.42 10.62
N SER A 2 10.78 16.77 9.47
CA SER A 2 9.51 16.85 8.73
C SER A 2 8.47 16.16 9.60
N THR A 3 7.57 16.92 10.22
CA THR A 3 6.62 16.45 11.24
C THR A 3 5.35 15.86 10.63
N LEU A 4 5.33 15.62 9.31
CA LEU A 4 4.08 15.42 8.59
C LEU A 4 3.60 13.96 8.61
N PHE A 5 4.41 13.02 8.13
CA PHE A 5 4.11 11.58 8.13
C PHE A 5 5.30 10.81 8.71
N ARG A 6 5.09 9.69 9.41
CA ARG A 6 6.21 8.96 10.07
C ARG A 6 6.91 7.93 9.18
N ASN A 7 6.31 7.62 8.04
CA ASN A 7 6.68 6.54 7.13
C ASN A 7 7.38 7.02 5.86
N HIS A 8 8.01 8.19 5.91
CA HIS A 8 8.83 8.71 4.81
C HIS A 8 10.29 8.84 5.23
N SER A 9 11.18 8.72 4.25
CA SER A 9 12.61 8.93 4.46
C SER A 9 12.90 10.34 4.96
N TYR A 10 13.83 10.45 5.92
CA TYR A 10 14.21 11.73 6.53
C TYR A 10 14.71 12.77 5.52
N LEU A 11 15.25 12.32 4.39
CA LEU A 11 15.81 13.16 3.34
C LEU A 11 14.78 13.56 2.27
N SER A 12 13.56 13.01 2.31
CA SER A 12 12.55 13.26 1.29
C SER A 12 12.01 14.68 1.31
N GLN A 13 11.91 15.27 0.13
CA GLN A 13 11.20 16.53 -0.05
C GLN A 13 9.69 16.28 -0.11
N VAL A 14 8.94 17.14 0.57
CA VAL A 14 7.48 17.09 0.59
C VAL A 14 6.96 18.42 0.05
N LEU A 15 6.37 18.43 -1.14
CA LEU A 15 5.86 19.64 -1.79
C LEU A 15 4.38 19.85 -1.44
N LYS A 16 4.06 20.96 -0.77
CA LYS A 16 2.69 21.32 -0.38
C LYS A 16 1.99 22.15 -1.46
N HIS A 17 0.81 21.74 -1.91
CA HIS A 17 -0.02 22.52 -2.82
C HIS A 17 -0.67 23.74 -2.11
N LYS A 18 -0.96 24.82 -2.85
CA LYS A 18 -1.47 26.09 -2.27
C LYS A 18 -2.91 26.04 -1.78
N LYS A 19 -3.76 25.15 -2.32
CA LYS A 19 -5.22 25.15 -2.08
C LYS A 19 -5.76 23.97 -1.26
N LEU A 20 -5.01 22.88 -1.22
CA LEU A 20 -5.33 21.66 -0.47
C LEU A 20 -4.04 21.20 0.21
N PRO A 21 -4.11 20.48 1.34
CA PRO A 21 -2.93 19.89 1.96
C PRO A 21 -2.51 18.64 1.15
N ILE A 22 -2.22 18.85 -0.14
CA ILE A 22 -1.69 17.85 -1.05
C ILE A 22 -0.18 17.86 -0.91
N TYR A 23 0.37 16.67 -0.77
CA TYR A 23 1.78 16.40 -0.67
C TYR A 23 2.21 15.58 -1.87
N LYS A 24 3.20 16.10 -2.61
CA LYS A 24 3.99 15.29 -3.54
C LYS A 24 5.22 14.79 -2.79
N THR A 25 5.41 13.48 -2.81
CA THR A 25 6.33 12.82 -1.90
C THR A 25 7.38 11.98 -2.63
N TYR A 26 8.43 11.63 -1.89
CA TYR A 26 9.48 10.69 -2.27
C TYR A 26 9.75 9.73 -1.10
N GLU A 27 10.11 8.48 -1.38
CA GLU A 27 10.50 7.41 -0.45
C GLU A 27 9.52 7.23 0.72
N PHE A 28 8.40 6.56 0.45
CA PHE A 28 7.38 6.21 1.44
C PHE A 28 7.20 4.71 1.56
N ASP A 29 7.02 4.25 2.79
CA ASP A 29 6.66 2.87 3.12
C ASP A 29 5.19 2.74 3.52
N PHE A 30 4.55 1.70 3.03
CA PHE A 30 3.15 1.39 3.30
C PHE A 30 3.00 -0.05 3.74
N PHE A 31 2.18 -0.27 4.76
CA PHE A 31 1.98 -1.59 5.35
C PHE A 31 0.52 -1.99 5.27
N ARG A 32 0.28 -3.23 4.87
CA ARG A 32 -1.05 -3.83 4.96
C ARG A 32 -0.93 -5.20 5.59
N CYS A 33 -1.81 -5.48 6.53
CA CYS A 33 -1.94 -6.82 7.06
C CYS A 33 -3.32 -7.37 6.67
N VAL A 34 -3.40 -8.67 6.42
CA VAL A 34 -4.66 -9.39 6.24
C VAL A 34 -4.62 -10.73 7.00
N ASN A 35 -5.78 -11.21 7.46
CA ASN A 35 -5.87 -12.54 8.08
C ASN A 35 -5.61 -13.64 7.05
N VAL A 36 -4.86 -14.65 7.48
CA VAL A 36 -4.53 -15.80 6.64
C VAL A 36 -5.66 -16.81 6.69
N ALA A 37 -6.01 -17.31 5.51
CA ALA A 37 -6.77 -18.54 5.33
C ALA A 37 -6.25 -19.25 4.06
N ASP A 38 -6.97 -20.28 3.60
CA ASP A 38 -6.51 -21.10 2.46
C ASP A 38 -6.33 -20.32 1.16
N TRP A 39 -6.99 -19.16 1.03
CA TRP A 39 -6.88 -18.28 -0.14
C TRP A 39 -5.45 -17.78 -0.41
N VAL A 40 -4.57 -17.79 0.60
CA VAL A 40 -3.18 -17.30 0.48
C VAL A 40 -2.30 -18.29 -0.28
N TYR A 41 -2.60 -19.58 -0.21
CA TYR A 41 -1.71 -20.61 -0.72
C TYR A 41 -1.81 -20.78 -2.24
N GLY A 42 -0.67 -21.07 -2.86
CA GLY A 42 -0.59 -21.31 -4.31
C GLY A 42 -0.69 -20.06 -5.18
N LYS A 43 -1.04 -18.90 -4.61
CA LYS A 43 -1.02 -17.61 -5.30
C LYS A 43 0.35 -16.97 -5.21
N THR A 44 0.85 -16.52 -6.34
CA THR A 44 2.10 -15.77 -6.43
C THR A 44 2.01 -14.47 -5.62
N ILE A 45 3.15 -13.95 -5.17
CA ILE A 45 3.22 -12.67 -4.46
C ILE A 45 2.60 -11.56 -5.31
N ASN A 46 2.78 -11.60 -6.63
CA ASN A 46 2.11 -10.68 -7.52
C ASN A 46 0.58 -10.76 -7.44
N GLU A 47 0.00 -11.97 -7.57
CA GLU A 47 -1.45 -12.17 -7.48
C GLU A 47 -1.99 -11.70 -6.12
N LEU A 48 -1.29 -12.04 -5.04
CA LEU A 48 -1.63 -11.59 -3.68
C LEU A 48 -1.56 -10.07 -3.55
N HIS A 49 -0.57 -9.42 -4.18
CA HIS A 49 -0.45 -7.98 -4.20
C HIS A 49 -1.65 -7.35 -4.92
N ALA A 50 -1.95 -7.80 -6.13
CA ALA A 50 -3.06 -7.29 -6.94
C ALA A 50 -4.42 -7.40 -6.23
N GLU A 51 -4.67 -8.47 -5.48
CA GLU A 51 -5.90 -8.67 -4.70
C GLU A 51 -6.08 -7.71 -3.51
N ASN A 52 -5.05 -6.91 -3.18
CA ASN A 52 -5.22 -5.82 -2.23
C ASN A 52 -6.05 -4.67 -2.83
N LEU A 53 -6.08 -4.52 -4.15
CA LEU A 53 -6.94 -3.57 -4.83
C LEU A 53 -8.31 -4.20 -5.09
N ARG A 54 -9.35 -3.70 -4.42
CA ARG A 54 -10.68 -4.31 -4.44
C ARG A 54 -11.72 -3.34 -4.97
N MET A 55 -12.65 -3.85 -5.77
CA MET A 55 -13.87 -3.12 -6.08
C MET A 55 -14.64 -2.87 -4.80
N ASN A 56 -15.16 -1.65 -4.65
CA ASN A 56 -16.06 -1.33 -3.56
C ASN A 56 -17.36 -2.12 -3.65
N ASN A 57 -17.69 -2.87 -2.61
CA ASN A 57 -18.96 -3.59 -2.48
C ASN A 57 -20.07 -2.78 -1.76
N ASN A 58 -19.82 -1.48 -1.51
CA ASN A 58 -20.72 -0.54 -0.83
C ASN A 58 -21.08 -0.87 0.64
N GLU A 59 -20.45 -1.85 1.26
CA GLU A 59 -20.73 -2.27 2.64
C GLU A 59 -19.83 -1.58 3.70
N GLY A 60 -18.62 -1.15 3.34
CA GLY A 60 -17.66 -0.49 4.22
C GLY A 60 -17.79 1.05 4.29
N ARG A 61 -17.05 1.66 5.22
CA ARG A 61 -17.04 3.12 5.43
C ARG A 61 -16.69 3.90 4.16
N TYR A 62 -15.61 3.49 3.51
CA TYR A 62 -15.08 4.18 2.34
C TYR A 62 -15.80 3.77 1.05
N SER A 63 -16.50 2.63 1.07
CA SER A 63 -17.28 2.19 -0.07
C SER A 63 -18.48 3.05 -0.36
N LYS A 64 -19.05 3.63 0.69
CA LYS A 64 -20.11 4.62 0.58
C LYS A 64 -19.61 5.97 0.05
N LEU A 65 -18.35 6.34 0.31
CA LEU A 65 -17.77 7.62 -0.14
C LEU A 65 -17.37 7.63 -1.61
N PHE A 66 -16.78 6.53 -2.07
CA PHE A 66 -16.21 6.38 -3.40
C PHE A 66 -16.84 5.17 -4.11
N PRO A 67 -18.14 5.25 -4.45
CA PRO A 67 -18.83 4.14 -5.10
C PRO A 67 -18.21 3.87 -6.47
N ASN A 68 -18.15 2.60 -6.86
CA ASN A 68 -17.59 2.12 -8.13
C ASN A 68 -16.09 2.34 -8.34
N GLU A 69 -15.36 2.80 -7.32
CA GLU A 69 -13.90 2.88 -7.38
C GLU A 69 -13.24 1.62 -6.80
N LYS A 70 -12.10 1.25 -7.38
CA LYS A 70 -11.21 0.28 -6.76
C LYS A 70 -10.33 0.98 -5.74
N ILE A 71 -10.28 0.43 -4.53
CA ILE A 71 -9.54 1.00 -3.41
C ILE A 71 -8.69 -0.04 -2.70
N SER A 72 -7.66 0.43 -2.00
CA SER A 72 -6.73 -0.40 -1.24
C SER A 72 -6.36 0.29 0.07
N TYR A 73 -6.38 -0.44 1.19
CA TYR A 73 -6.12 0.10 2.53
C TYR A 73 -4.72 -0.22 3.01
N TRP A 74 -4.02 0.81 3.47
CA TRP A 74 -2.65 0.70 3.94
C TRP A 74 -2.48 1.52 5.22
N ALA A 75 -1.38 1.30 5.92
CA ALA A 75 -0.99 1.99 7.14
C ALA A 75 0.45 2.47 7.05
N ASP A 76 0.80 3.39 7.94
CA ASP A 76 2.17 3.91 8.09
C ASP A 76 3.18 2.89 8.62
N SER A 77 2.70 1.83 9.27
CA SER A 77 3.54 0.88 9.97
C SER A 77 2.86 -0.48 10.12
N LYS A 78 3.67 -1.52 10.27
CA LYS A 78 3.18 -2.87 10.59
C LYS A 78 2.35 -2.88 11.88
N SER A 79 2.73 -2.11 12.90
CA SER A 79 2.00 -2.05 14.17
C SER A 79 0.60 -1.45 14.01
N THR A 80 0.46 -0.37 13.23
CA THR A 80 -0.85 0.21 12.89
C THR A 80 -1.69 -0.79 12.08
N ALA A 81 -1.13 -1.39 11.03
CA ALA A 81 -1.84 -2.39 10.22
C ALA A 81 -2.34 -3.59 11.04
N LEU A 82 -1.53 -4.10 11.98
CA LEU A 82 -1.93 -5.18 12.87
C LEU A 82 -3.01 -4.76 13.88
N SER A 83 -3.00 -3.50 14.32
CA SER A 83 -4.02 -2.99 15.24
C SER A 83 -5.39 -2.95 14.56
N GLU A 84 -5.46 -2.60 13.28
CA GLU A 84 -6.70 -2.64 12.49
C GLU A 84 -7.26 -4.07 12.36
N ILE A 85 -6.43 -5.08 12.06
CA ILE A 85 -6.86 -6.49 12.04
C ILE A 85 -7.45 -6.91 13.38
N LYS A 86 -6.75 -6.62 14.48
CA LYS A 86 -7.16 -7.05 15.82
C LYS A 86 -8.51 -6.45 16.22
N LYS A 87 -8.76 -5.19 15.82
CA LYS A 87 -10.04 -4.51 16.05
C LYS A 87 -11.20 -5.23 15.35
N HIS A 88 -10.96 -5.88 14.22
CA HIS A 88 -11.98 -6.61 13.45
C HIS A 88 -12.05 -8.11 13.79
N ASN A 89 -11.67 -8.51 15.01
CA ASN A 89 -11.64 -9.91 15.49
C ASN A 89 -10.81 -10.88 14.60
N GLY A 90 -9.74 -10.38 13.98
CA GLY A 90 -8.84 -11.24 13.23
C GLY A 90 -8.12 -12.27 14.11
N ASN A 91 -7.84 -13.45 13.53
CA ASN A 91 -6.97 -14.46 14.14
C ASN A 91 -5.50 -13.97 14.26
N LYS A 92 -4.66 -14.71 14.97
CA LYS A 92 -3.21 -14.38 15.11
C LYS A 92 -2.38 -14.78 13.89
N ASP A 93 -3.00 -15.34 12.86
CA ASP A 93 -2.35 -15.74 11.63
C ASP A 93 -2.57 -14.66 10.57
N TYR A 94 -1.49 -14.01 10.14
CA TYR A 94 -1.61 -12.87 9.24
C TYR A 94 -0.50 -12.83 8.19
N LEU A 95 -0.84 -12.23 7.07
CA LEU A 95 0.06 -11.90 5.98
C LEU A 95 0.31 -10.40 6.04
N THR A 96 1.57 -9.99 6.10
CA THR A 96 1.99 -8.58 6.05
C THR A 96 2.59 -8.29 4.70
N PHE A 97 2.04 -7.31 4.00
CA PHE A 97 2.65 -6.66 2.85
C PHE A 97 3.38 -5.40 3.31
N TRP A 98 4.62 -5.25 2.86
CA TRP A 98 5.37 -4.01 2.93
C TRP A 98 5.60 -3.53 1.50
N ALA A 99 4.92 -2.44 1.14
CA ALA A 99 5.02 -1.77 -0.14
C ALA A 99 5.73 -0.42 -0.01
N TYR A 100 6.25 0.09 -1.13
CA TYR A 100 6.89 1.40 -1.21
C TYR A 100 6.49 2.12 -2.50
N ASP A 101 6.67 3.45 -2.51
CA ASP A 101 6.51 4.29 -3.71
C ASP A 101 7.63 4.02 -4.72
N ASP A 102 7.31 3.28 -5.80
CA ASP A 102 8.31 2.73 -6.72
C ASP A 102 9.07 3.81 -7.49
N ALA A 103 8.36 4.82 -7.98
CA ALA A 103 8.91 5.93 -8.76
C ALA A 103 9.98 6.71 -8.00
N SER A 104 9.91 6.68 -6.67
CA SER A 104 10.86 7.34 -5.78
C SER A 104 12.03 6.48 -5.34
N SER A 105 12.02 5.19 -5.67
CA SER A 105 13.12 4.28 -5.33
C SER A 105 14.35 4.54 -6.19
N THR A 106 15.51 4.06 -5.73
CA THR A 106 16.73 4.16 -6.53
C THR A 106 16.66 3.28 -7.78
N PHE A 107 15.84 2.23 -7.78
CA PHE A 107 15.75 1.25 -8.86
C PHE A 107 14.28 0.93 -9.19
N PRO A 108 13.53 1.88 -9.79
CA PRO A 108 12.13 1.67 -10.12
C PRO A 108 11.98 0.52 -11.13
N ILE A 109 10.91 -0.26 -10.96
CA ILE A 109 10.55 -1.36 -11.86
C ILE A 109 9.23 -1.12 -12.59
N LEU A 110 8.42 -0.16 -12.12
CA LEU A 110 7.17 0.23 -12.76
C LEU A 110 7.43 1.30 -13.83
N ASP A 111 6.62 1.26 -14.89
CA ASP A 111 6.64 2.30 -15.94
C ASP A 111 5.79 3.51 -15.49
N ASN A 112 6.25 4.17 -14.43
CA ASN A 112 5.59 5.35 -13.87
C ASN A 112 6.63 6.26 -13.19
N ASP A 113 6.78 7.47 -13.69
CA ASP A 113 7.66 8.51 -13.13
C ASP A 113 6.88 9.62 -12.41
N GLU A 114 5.54 9.52 -12.33
CA GLU A 114 4.72 10.50 -11.63
C GLU A 114 4.87 10.34 -10.11
N SER A 115 5.32 11.40 -9.44
CA SER A 115 5.34 11.46 -7.97
C SER A 115 4.00 11.07 -7.35
N LEU A 116 4.04 10.40 -6.21
CA LEU A 116 2.85 10.05 -5.45
C LEU A 116 2.18 11.31 -4.89
N VAL A 117 0.88 11.44 -5.13
CA VAL A 117 0.05 12.58 -4.72
C VAL A 117 -0.86 12.18 -3.56
N ILE A 118 -0.51 12.62 -2.36
CA ILE A 118 -1.21 12.30 -1.12
C ILE A 118 -2.02 13.51 -0.67
N ILE A 119 -3.33 13.37 -0.47
CA ILE A 119 -4.10 14.35 0.29
C ILE A 119 -3.97 14.03 1.79
N ASP A 120 -3.63 15.02 2.59
CA ASP A 120 -3.65 14.91 4.03
C ASP A 120 -5.04 15.17 4.60
N GLY A 121 -5.76 14.08 4.83
CA GLY A 121 -7.04 14.08 5.49
C GLY A 121 -6.97 14.31 7.00
N ILE A 122 -5.79 14.42 7.62
CA ILE A 122 -5.65 14.75 9.04
C ILE A 122 -5.99 16.23 9.24
N ASP A 123 -5.35 17.11 8.47
CA ASP A 123 -5.60 18.55 8.46
C ASP A 123 -7.07 18.84 8.11
N LEU A 124 -7.67 18.01 7.26
CA LEU A 124 -9.07 18.12 6.84
C LEU A 124 -10.07 17.49 7.82
N ASN A 125 -9.61 16.90 8.93
CA ASN A 125 -10.45 16.11 9.86
C ASN A 125 -11.29 15.02 9.18
N PHE A 126 -10.79 14.45 8.08
CA PHE A 126 -11.51 13.48 7.24
C PHE A 126 -11.94 12.22 8.02
N HIS A 127 -11.22 11.87 9.09
CA HIS A 127 -11.61 10.78 9.99
C HIS A 127 -13.02 10.97 10.58
N LYS A 128 -13.50 12.21 10.79
CA LYS A 128 -14.86 12.47 11.28
C LYS A 128 -15.92 12.15 10.23
N ILE A 129 -15.65 12.51 8.98
CA ILE A 129 -16.52 12.17 7.83
C ILE A 129 -16.65 10.65 7.73
N LEU A 130 -15.55 9.92 7.89
CA LEU A 130 -15.55 8.46 7.87
C LEU A 130 -16.38 7.83 9.00
N LEU A 131 -16.31 8.40 10.20
CA LEU A 131 -17.11 7.94 11.35
C LEU A 131 -18.60 8.20 11.15
N LYS A 132 -18.98 9.38 10.64
CA LYS A 132 -20.39 9.68 10.32
C LYS A 132 -20.98 8.66 9.35
N ILE A 133 -20.22 8.30 8.33
CA ILE A 133 -20.67 7.35 7.30
C ILE A 133 -20.77 5.91 7.84
N GLU A 134 -19.90 5.55 8.79
CA GLU A 134 -20.00 4.31 9.56
C GLU A 134 -21.30 4.26 10.36
N SER A 135 -21.63 5.37 11.05
CA SER A 135 -22.85 5.53 11.86
C SER A 135 -24.12 5.83 11.06
N ALA A 136 -24.05 5.90 9.73
CA ALA A 136 -25.14 6.33 8.86
C ALA A 136 -25.71 7.73 9.19
N GLU A 137 -24.86 8.62 9.69
CA GLU A 137 -25.16 10.03 9.90
C GLU A 137 -25.01 10.83 8.59
N GLU A 138 -25.83 11.87 8.43
CA GLU A 138 -25.74 12.76 7.28
C GLU A 138 -24.49 13.66 7.36
N LEU A 139 -23.87 13.88 6.21
CA LEU A 139 -22.79 14.83 6.07
C LEU A 139 -23.36 16.24 5.98
N THR A 140 -22.63 17.23 6.51
CA THR A 140 -22.97 18.64 6.26
C THR A 140 -22.70 19.01 4.80
N ILE A 141 -23.19 20.18 4.39
CA ILE A 141 -22.93 20.72 3.04
C ILE A 141 -21.42 20.88 2.83
N GLU A 142 -20.71 21.41 3.83
CA GLU A 142 -19.25 21.62 3.77
C GLU A 142 -18.47 20.30 3.68
N GLU A 143 -18.90 19.27 4.43
CA GLU A 143 -18.30 17.93 4.38
C GLU A 143 -18.53 17.28 3.01
N THR A 144 -19.72 17.47 2.42
CA THR A 144 -20.05 16.98 1.09
C THR A 144 -19.23 17.68 0.02
N GLU A 145 -19.13 19.01 0.07
CA GLU A 145 -18.28 19.80 -0.83
C GLU A 145 -16.81 19.40 -0.74
N LEU A 146 -16.31 19.11 0.46
CA LEU A 146 -14.95 18.62 0.66
C LEU A 146 -14.73 17.25 0.00
N VAL A 147 -15.67 16.32 0.15
CA VAL A 147 -15.60 14.99 -0.50
C VAL A 147 -15.58 15.14 -2.04
N GLU A 148 -16.43 15.99 -2.60
CA GLU A 148 -16.46 16.24 -4.04
C GLU A 148 -15.18 16.92 -4.54
N LEU A 149 -14.59 17.81 -3.75
CA LEU A 149 -13.31 18.42 -4.05
C LEU A 149 -12.17 17.38 -4.07
N ILE A 150 -12.15 16.47 -3.10
CA ILE A 150 -11.19 15.34 -3.06
C ILE A 150 -11.34 14.47 -4.31
N LYS A 151 -12.57 14.12 -4.69
CA LYS A 151 -12.84 13.34 -5.92
C LYS A 151 -12.35 14.06 -7.17
N LYS A 152 -12.60 15.37 -7.26
CA LYS A 152 -12.19 16.20 -8.40
C LYS A 152 -10.67 16.28 -8.56
N GLU A 153 -9.94 16.32 -7.45
CA GLU A 153 -8.47 16.36 -7.46
C GLU A 153 -7.86 15.04 -7.95
N ARG A 154 -8.61 13.92 -7.87
CA ARG A 154 -8.16 12.57 -8.27
C ARG A 154 -6.78 12.21 -7.69
N PRO A 155 -6.62 12.26 -6.35
CA PRO A 155 -5.34 11.96 -5.71
C PRO A 155 -4.96 10.49 -5.88
N ASP A 156 -3.69 10.18 -5.64
CA ASP A 156 -3.22 8.79 -5.60
C ASP A 156 -3.65 8.10 -4.30
N CYS A 157 -3.57 8.82 -3.17
CA CYS A 157 -4.08 8.35 -1.90
C CYS A 157 -4.51 9.48 -0.95
N LEU A 158 -5.28 9.10 0.08
CA LEU A 158 -5.75 9.96 1.15
C LEU A 158 -5.24 9.42 2.50
N ALA A 159 -4.47 10.23 3.21
CA ALA A 159 -3.99 9.92 4.55
C ALA A 159 -5.02 10.34 5.61
N TYR A 160 -5.21 9.56 6.67
CA TYR A 160 -6.09 9.89 7.79
C TYR A 160 -5.66 9.20 9.08
N LYS A 161 -6.10 9.71 10.23
CA LYS A 161 -5.78 9.11 11.53
C LYS A 161 -6.36 7.69 11.65
N SER A 162 -5.55 6.75 12.13
CA SER A 162 -6.04 5.42 12.48
C SER A 162 -6.96 5.51 13.70
N VAL A 163 -8.05 4.73 13.66
CA VAL A 163 -8.95 4.59 14.81
C VAL A 163 -8.44 3.49 15.74
N ALA A 164 -7.77 2.46 15.20
CA ALA A 164 -7.23 1.36 15.99
C ALA A 164 -5.93 1.72 16.72
N ASN A 165 -5.09 2.58 16.12
CA ASN A 165 -3.86 3.09 16.73
C ASN A 165 -3.88 4.63 16.75
N LYS A 166 -4.03 5.24 17.93
CA LYS A 166 -4.17 6.70 18.08
C LYS A 166 -2.98 7.50 17.55
N ASP A 167 -1.80 6.89 17.55
CA ASP A 167 -0.55 7.49 17.07
C ASP A 167 -0.20 7.07 15.62
N GLY A 168 -1.03 6.23 15.00
CA GLY A 168 -0.83 5.68 13.67
C GLY A 168 -1.67 6.36 12.60
N LEU A 169 -1.21 6.24 11.36
CA LEU A 169 -1.90 6.75 10.17
C LEU A 169 -2.30 5.63 9.24
N ASN A 170 -3.44 5.82 8.59
CA ASN A 170 -3.93 4.96 7.53
C ASN A 170 -3.96 5.74 6.21
N PHE A 171 -3.84 5.01 5.11
CA PHE A 171 -3.86 5.50 3.75
C PHE A 171 -4.92 4.75 2.95
N LEU A 172 -5.80 5.50 2.30
CA LEU A 172 -6.72 4.98 1.31
C LEU A 172 -6.11 5.24 -0.07
N PHE A 173 -5.67 4.18 -0.74
CA PHE A 173 -5.19 4.27 -2.11
C PHE A 173 -6.33 4.07 -3.10
N PHE A 174 -6.39 4.95 -4.09
CA PHE A 174 -7.18 4.76 -5.29
C PHE A 174 -6.41 3.89 -6.29
N GLU A 175 -7.09 3.31 -7.27
CA GLU A 175 -6.44 2.46 -8.28
C GLU A 175 -5.22 3.10 -8.94
N LYS A 176 -5.29 4.41 -9.23
CA LYS A 176 -4.17 5.15 -9.81
C LYS A 176 -2.94 5.09 -8.89
N GLY A 177 -3.10 5.43 -7.62
CA GLY A 177 -2.02 5.44 -6.65
C GLY A 177 -1.50 4.05 -6.28
N PHE A 178 -2.41 3.07 -6.18
CA PHE A 178 -2.03 1.69 -5.89
C PHE A 178 -1.08 1.14 -6.96
N LYS A 179 -1.30 1.50 -8.24
CA LYS A 179 -0.43 1.11 -9.36
C LYS A 179 0.94 1.79 -9.36
N LYS A 180 1.23 2.67 -8.40
CA LYS A 180 2.57 3.24 -8.16
C LYS A 180 3.36 2.50 -7.08
N LEU A 181 2.74 1.50 -6.42
CA LEU A 181 3.37 0.77 -5.34
C LEU A 181 4.08 -0.48 -5.84
N SER A 182 5.30 -0.67 -5.38
CA SER A 182 6.04 -1.93 -5.48
C SER A 182 6.16 -2.57 -4.10
N LEU A 183 6.43 -3.88 -4.05
CA LEU A 183 6.64 -4.60 -2.80
C LEU A 183 8.12 -4.65 -2.41
N ARG A 184 8.39 -4.31 -1.16
CA ARG A 184 9.67 -4.62 -0.51
C ARG A 184 9.67 -6.08 -0.06
N GLU A 185 8.63 -6.50 0.65
CA GLU A 185 8.51 -7.88 1.12
C GLU A 185 7.07 -8.27 1.48
N VAL A 186 6.83 -9.57 1.49
CA VAL A 186 5.61 -10.17 2.01
C VAL A 186 5.97 -11.22 3.06
N SER A 187 5.42 -11.06 4.26
CA SER A 187 5.71 -11.91 5.42
C SER A 187 4.46 -12.66 5.87
N LEU A 188 4.53 -13.99 5.87
CA LEU A 188 3.50 -14.88 6.40
C LEU A 188 3.81 -15.28 7.84
N TYR A 189 2.90 -15.03 8.76
CA TYR A 189 3.03 -15.33 10.19
C TYR A 189 1.89 -16.22 10.67
N PHE A 190 2.21 -17.34 11.32
CA PHE A 190 1.23 -18.18 12.03
C PHE A 190 1.40 -18.06 13.54
N GLY A 191 0.67 -17.13 14.14
CA GLY A 191 0.68 -16.86 15.57
C GLY A 191 -0.16 -17.80 16.43
N GLU A 192 -1.09 -18.56 15.84
CA GLU A 192 -1.92 -19.52 16.58
C GLU A 192 -1.16 -20.82 16.93
N ARG A 193 -0.13 -21.15 16.15
CA ARG A 193 0.69 -22.34 16.40
C ARG A 193 1.64 -22.13 17.57
N LYS A 194 1.83 -23.16 18.41
CA LYS A 194 2.79 -23.14 19.53
C LYS A 194 4.21 -22.73 19.09
N SER A 195 4.67 -23.20 17.93
CA SER A 195 6.00 -22.91 17.39
C SER A 195 6.14 -21.50 16.79
N LYS A 196 5.03 -20.80 16.51
CA LYS A 196 4.98 -19.49 15.86
C LYS A 196 5.85 -19.42 14.60
N ASN A 197 5.35 -19.95 13.49
CA ASN A 197 6.13 -20.03 12.24
C ASN A 197 6.04 -18.70 11.47
N THR A 198 7.15 -18.29 10.85
CA THR A 198 7.20 -17.13 9.96
C THR A 198 7.98 -17.50 8.71
N ASN A 199 7.58 -16.97 7.56
CA ASN A 199 8.42 -16.94 6.38
C ASN A 199 8.19 -15.64 5.60
N THR A 200 9.23 -15.13 4.95
CA THR A 200 9.24 -13.83 4.28
C THR A 200 9.81 -13.98 2.88
N ILE A 201 9.08 -13.48 1.89
CA ILE A 201 9.53 -13.37 0.51
C ILE A 201 9.90 -11.91 0.27
N HIS A 202 11.17 -11.64 -0.02
CA HIS A 202 11.65 -10.29 -0.35
C HIS A 202 11.49 -10.01 -1.85
N CYS A 203 10.87 -8.91 -2.20
CA CYS A 203 10.67 -8.41 -3.57
C CYS A 203 11.60 -7.24 -3.91
N ALA A 204 12.13 -6.57 -2.89
CA ALA A 204 13.26 -5.66 -2.98
C ALA A 204 14.13 -5.82 -1.71
N ILE A 205 15.43 -5.55 -1.85
CA ILE A 205 16.41 -5.60 -0.77
C ILE A 205 17.05 -4.23 -0.57
N THR A 206 18.00 -4.17 0.38
CA THR A 206 18.80 -2.97 0.70
C THR A 206 17.95 -1.75 1.09
N SER A 207 18.56 -0.62 1.44
CA SER A 207 17.82 0.60 1.81
C SER A 207 17.30 1.36 0.60
N ASP A 208 17.85 1.09 -0.58
CA ASP A 208 17.58 1.75 -1.86
C ASP A 208 16.53 1.02 -2.72
N TYR A 209 15.94 -0.06 -2.18
CA TYR A 209 14.95 -0.93 -2.83
C TYR A 209 15.45 -1.61 -4.12
N SER A 210 16.68 -2.12 -4.10
CA SER A 210 17.19 -2.96 -5.19
C SER A 210 16.25 -4.16 -5.45
N PRO A 211 15.62 -4.29 -6.64
CA PRO A 211 14.52 -5.21 -6.85
C PRO A 211 14.98 -6.65 -7.05
N ILE A 212 14.19 -7.61 -6.57
CA ILE A 212 14.28 -9.05 -6.90
C ILE A 212 13.01 -9.44 -7.65
N ILE A 213 12.92 -9.02 -8.91
CA ILE A 213 11.71 -9.13 -9.75
C ILE A 213 11.19 -10.57 -9.80
N LYS A 214 12.07 -11.57 -9.91
CA LYS A 214 11.72 -12.99 -9.92
C LYS A 214 10.89 -13.42 -8.69
N ASN A 215 11.09 -12.79 -7.53
CA ASN A 215 10.43 -13.18 -6.29
C ASN A 215 8.94 -12.83 -6.25
N TYR A 216 8.45 -11.95 -7.13
CA TYR A 216 7.02 -11.74 -7.30
C TYR A 216 6.29 -13.00 -7.79
N GLY A 217 7.00 -13.92 -8.45
CA GLY A 217 6.49 -15.23 -8.87
C GLY A 217 6.52 -16.31 -7.80
N LYS A 218 7.06 -16.02 -6.62
CA LYS A 218 7.05 -16.97 -5.50
C LYS A 218 5.69 -17.00 -4.84
N TYR A 219 5.37 -18.09 -4.17
CA TYR A 219 4.13 -18.26 -3.42
C TYR A 219 4.35 -19.05 -2.14
N PHE A 220 3.41 -18.89 -1.21
CA PHE A 220 3.38 -19.69 0.01
C PHE A 220 2.63 -20.99 -0.19
N GLU A 221 3.18 -22.06 0.37
CA GLU A 221 2.52 -23.35 0.60
C GLU A 221 2.14 -23.47 2.09
N PRO A 222 1.21 -24.40 2.44
CA PRO A 222 0.88 -24.68 3.83
C PRO A 222 2.11 -24.89 4.71
N ILE A 223 2.03 -24.45 5.97
CA ILE A 223 3.13 -24.52 6.94
C ILE A 223 4.34 -23.66 6.51
N VAL A 224 4.07 -22.44 6.02
CA VAL A 224 5.06 -21.40 5.65
C VAL A 224 6.11 -21.82 4.63
N LYS A 225 5.87 -22.88 3.85
CA LYS A 225 6.82 -23.25 2.79
C LYS A 225 6.77 -22.25 1.65
N GLU A 226 7.86 -22.11 0.94
CA GLU A 226 7.97 -21.24 -0.23
C GLU A 226 8.20 -22.09 -1.49
N ARG A 227 7.55 -21.70 -2.57
CA ARG A 227 7.75 -22.25 -3.91
C ARG A 227 7.82 -21.14 -4.94
N MET A 228 8.28 -21.48 -6.12
CA MET A 228 8.34 -20.59 -7.29
C MET A 228 7.37 -21.09 -8.36
N ASN A 229 6.59 -20.18 -8.93
CA ASN A 229 5.87 -20.49 -10.16
C ASN A 229 6.86 -20.42 -11.34
N SER A 230 7.22 -21.58 -11.89
CA SER A 230 8.18 -21.68 -13.01
C SER A 230 7.74 -20.95 -14.27
N LYS A 231 6.45 -20.63 -14.40
CA LYS A 231 5.91 -19.89 -15.55
C LYS A 231 5.99 -18.37 -15.37
N TYR A 232 6.29 -17.86 -14.17
CA TYR A 232 6.25 -16.42 -13.88
C TYR A 232 7.20 -15.61 -14.77
N GLU A 233 8.39 -16.14 -15.07
CA GLU A 233 9.39 -15.47 -15.91
C GLU A 233 8.93 -15.28 -17.37
N TYR A 234 7.88 -15.96 -17.80
CA TYR A 234 7.31 -15.81 -19.14
C TYR A 234 6.10 -14.85 -19.18
N THR A 235 5.68 -14.33 -18.03
CA THR A 235 4.57 -13.36 -17.95
C THR A 235 4.98 -12.00 -18.50
N GLU A 236 4.00 -11.24 -18.99
CA GLU A 236 4.26 -9.89 -19.49
C GLU A 236 4.73 -8.95 -18.38
N GLU A 237 4.15 -9.07 -17.18
CA GLU A 237 4.60 -8.29 -16.02
C GLU A 237 6.08 -8.50 -15.70
N TYR A 238 6.54 -9.74 -15.63
CA TYR A 238 7.96 -10.03 -15.38
C TYR A 238 8.85 -9.38 -16.43
N LYS A 239 8.50 -9.54 -17.72
CA LYS A 239 9.27 -8.96 -18.84
C LYS A 239 9.27 -7.44 -18.78
N THR A 240 8.13 -6.80 -18.52
CA THR A 240 8.01 -5.35 -18.40
C THR A 240 8.84 -4.82 -17.24
N ASN A 241 8.70 -5.41 -16.05
CA ASN A 241 9.44 -4.97 -14.88
C ASN A 241 10.96 -5.16 -15.06
N LEU A 242 11.37 -6.27 -15.68
CA LEU A 242 12.78 -6.53 -15.99
C LEU A 242 13.32 -5.53 -17.00
N MET A 243 12.58 -5.27 -18.08
CA MET A 243 12.93 -4.29 -19.10
C MET A 243 13.09 -2.88 -18.49
N ASN A 244 12.17 -2.47 -17.62
CA ASN A 244 12.22 -1.18 -16.94
C ASN A 244 13.49 -1.04 -16.08
N TYR A 245 13.78 -2.08 -15.29
CA TYR A 245 14.97 -2.12 -14.45
C TYR A 245 16.27 -2.09 -15.28
N GLU A 246 16.35 -2.88 -16.35
CA GLU A 246 17.50 -2.89 -17.26
C GLU A 246 17.70 -1.55 -17.96
N ASN A 247 16.61 -0.93 -18.43
CA ASN A 247 16.63 0.40 -19.01
C ASN A 247 17.16 1.44 -18.02
N PHE A 248 16.72 1.37 -16.76
CA PHE A 248 17.19 2.26 -15.71
C PHE A 248 18.70 2.08 -15.45
N LEU A 249 19.17 0.84 -15.26
CA LEU A 249 20.59 0.54 -15.09
C LEU A 249 21.43 1.03 -16.28
N SER A 250 20.90 0.92 -17.50
CA SER A 250 21.59 1.41 -18.71
C SER A 250 21.71 2.94 -18.74
N LYS A 251 20.72 3.67 -18.22
CA LYS A 251 20.75 5.13 -18.11
C LYS A 251 21.79 5.58 -17.09
N LEU A 252 21.89 4.91 -15.94
CA LEU A 252 22.91 5.20 -14.94
C LEU A 252 24.33 5.06 -15.53
N ARG A 253 24.62 3.94 -16.20
CA ARG A 253 25.93 3.69 -16.82
C ARG A 253 26.32 4.68 -17.93
N LYS A 254 25.37 5.40 -18.52
CA LYS A 254 25.63 6.42 -19.54
C LYS A 254 25.90 7.81 -18.96
N ASN A 255 25.52 8.01 -17.70
CA ASN A 255 25.65 9.28 -17.00
C ASN A 255 26.85 9.30 -16.03
N ASP A 256 27.53 8.16 -15.86
CA ASP A 256 28.84 7.98 -15.19
C ASP A 256 30.00 8.17 -16.18
#